data_AF-A0A8T5ASZ6-F1
#
_entry.id   AF-A0A8T5ASZ6-F1
#
_cell.length_a   1.000
_cell.length_b   1.000
_cell.length_c   1.000
_cell.angle_alpha   90.00
_cell.angle_beta   90.00
_cell.angle_gamma   90.00
#
_symmetry.space_group_name_H-M   'P 1'
#
loop_
_entity.id
_entity.type
_entity.pdbx_description
1 polymer ?
#
loop_
_entity_poly.entity_id
_entity_poly.type
_entity_poly.pdbx_seq_one_letter_code
_entity_poly.pdbx_strand_id
1 'polypeptide(L)' 'MVYVTISAKINKELHEKLKKYGISVSKVVRRALEEEARRAEEEEVKRALERLGRILVKMPPEEIANSIRESREER' A
#
# COMPACT_ATOMS: atom_id res chain seq x y z
N MET A 1 3.09 10.77 -20.24
CA MET A 1 2.95 10.59 -18.77
C MET A 1 2.76 11.97 -18.16
N VAL A 2 1.72 12.15 -17.34
CA VAL A 2 1.47 13.41 -16.62
C VAL A 2 2.30 13.37 -15.33
N TYR A 3 3.15 14.36 -15.12
CA TYR A 3 3.94 14.50 -13.90
C TYR A 3 3.45 15.70 -13.10
N VAL A 4 3.45 15.57 -11.78
CA VAL A 4 3.21 16.69 -10.85
C VAL A 4 4.54 17.01 -10.17
N THR A 5 4.90 18.29 -10.15
CA THR A 5 6.10 18.77 -9.46
C THR A 5 5.76 19.09 -8.02
N ILE A 6 6.52 18.52 -7.09
CA ILE A 6 6.44 18.85 -5.66
C ILE A 6 7.68 19.65 -5.25
N SER A 7 7.52 20.58 -4.31
CA SER A 7 8.62 21.33 -3.70
C SER A 7 8.75 20.94 -2.23
N ALA A 8 9.92 20.46 -1.83
CA ALA A 8 10.23 20.10 -0.45
C ALA A 8 11.52 20.78 0.01
N LYS A 9 11.50 21.38 1.21
CA LYS A 9 12.69 21.97 1.82
C LYS A 9 13.48 20.88 2.54
N ILE A 10 14.80 20.89 2.35
CA ILE A 10 15.73 20.01 3.05
C ILE A 10 16.86 20.83 3.67
N ASN A 11 17.51 20.26 4.67
CA ASN A 11 18.67 20.88 5.30
C ASN A 11 19.82 21.03 4.31
N LYS A 12 20.55 22.15 4.36
CA LYS A 12 21.61 22.46 3.39
C LYS A 12 22.73 21.42 3.43
N GLU A 13 23.14 21.00 4.63
CA GLU A 13 24.16 19.97 4.83
C GLU A 13 23.76 18.63 4.18
N LEU A 14 22.48 18.26 4.26
CA LEU A 14 21.97 17.05 3.62
C LEU A 14 22.03 17.16 2.09
N HIS A 15 21.63 18.31 1.54
CA HIS A 15 21.73 18.54 0.10
C HIS A 15 23.18 18.44 -0.39
N GLU A 16 24.13 19.01 0.34
CA GLU A 16 25.56 18.96 0.03
C GLU A 16 26.11 17.53 0.12
N LYS A 17 25.73 16.75 1.14
CA LYS A 17 26.10 15.33 1.25
C LYS A 17 25.57 14.53 0.07
N LEU A 18 24.29 14.68 -0.26
CA LEU A 18 23.68 13.97 -1.40
C LEU A 18 24.37 14.33 -2.71
N LYS A 19 24.70 15.60 -2.92
CA LYS A 19 25.46 16.06 -4.09
C LYS A 19 26.89 15.49 -4.12
N LYS A 20 27.60 15.50 -2.99
CA LYS A 20 28.97 14.96 -2.85
C LYS A 20 29.03 13.48 -3.24
N TYR A 21 28.01 12.71 -2.89
CA TYR A 21 27.94 11.27 -3.19
C TYR A 21 27.22 10.95 -4.52
N GLY A 22 26.83 11.97 -5.31
CA GLY A 22 26.14 11.76 -6.58
C GLY A 22 24.74 11.15 -6.45
N ILE A 23 24.10 11.28 -5.28
CA ILE A 23 22.78 10.71 -5.01
C ILE A 23 21.70 11.63 -5.58
N SER A 24 20.87 11.09 -6.47
CA SER A 24 19.75 11.82 -7.06
C SER A 24 18.58 11.95 -6.09
N VAL A 25 18.35 13.17 -5.59
CA VAL A 25 17.21 13.50 -4.71
C VAL A 25 15.90 13.07 -5.34
N SER A 26 15.68 13.36 -6.62
CA SER A 26 14.43 13.02 -7.32
C SER A 26 14.20 11.51 -7.40
N LYS A 27 15.25 10.70 -7.61
CA LYS A 27 15.12 9.23 -7.61
C LYS A 27 14.76 8.70 -6.23
N VAL A 28 15.42 9.22 -5.19
CA VAL A 28 15.16 8.82 -3.80
C VAL A 28 13.74 9.19 -3.38
N VAL A 29 13.34 10.44 -3.63
CA VAL A 29 11.99 10.92 -3.27
C VAL A 29 10.92 10.16 -4.03
N ARG A 30 11.08 9.94 -5.35
CA ARG A 30 10.11 9.18 -6.14
C ARG A 30 9.94 7.76 -5.60
N ARG A 31 11.06 7.06 -5.37
CA ARG A 31 11.02 5.70 -4.83
C ARG A 31 10.36 5.65 -3.45
N ALA A 32 10.70 6.60 -2.57
CA ALA A 32 10.11 6.65 -1.24
C ALA A 32 8.59 6.89 -1.28
N LEU A 33 8.12 7.78 -2.15
CA LEU A 33 6.70 8.04 -2.32
C LEU A 33 5.95 6.83 -2.90
N GLU A 34 6.54 6.14 -3.88
CA GLU A 34 5.96 4.92 -4.45
C GLU A 34 5.88 3.77 -3.43
N GLU A 35 6.94 3.58 -2.63
CA GLU A 35 6.95 2.57 -1.57
C GLU A 35 5.93 2.89 -0.46
N GLU A 36 5.80 4.16 -0.06
CA GLU A 36 4.84 4.58 0.96
C GLU A 36 3.40 4.47 0.47
N ALA A 37 3.13 4.84 -0.79
CA ALA A 37 1.82 4.64 -1.40
C ALA A 37 1.43 3.16 -1.44
N ARG A 38 2.34 2.27 -1.87
CA ARG A 38 2.11 0.83 -1.87
C ARG A 38 1.81 0.29 -0.48
N ARG A 39 2.54 0.74 0.54
CA ARG A 39 2.28 0.35 1.94
C ARG A 39 0.89 0.79 2.40
N ALA A 40 0.47 1.99 2.05
CA ALA A 40 -0.87 2.49 2.38
C ALA A 40 -1.96 1.64 1.71
N GLU A 41 -1.79 1.27 0.44
CA GLU A 41 -2.70 0.38 -0.29
C GLU A 41 -2.78 -1.02 0.37
N GLU A 42 -1.63 -1.62 0.71
CA GLU A 42 -1.58 -2.92 1.40
C GLU A 42 -2.28 -2.88 2.75
N GLU A 43 -2.09 -1.79 3.50
CA GLU A 43 -2.70 -1.57 4.80
C GLU A 43 -4.21 -1.39 4.70
N GLU A 44 -4.70 -0.73 3.65
CA GLU A 44 -6.13 -0.64 3.36
C GLU A 44 -6.75 -2.01 3.10
N VAL A 45 -6.09 -2.84 2.28
CA VAL A 45 -6.52 -4.22 1.99
C VAL A 45 -6.55 -5.05 3.27
N LYS A 46 -5.50 -4.98 4.11
CA LYS A 46 -5.47 -5.68 5.40
C LYS A 46 -6.63 -5.27 6.29
N ARG A 47 -6.92 -3.97 6.41
CA ARG A 47 -8.05 -3.48 7.20
C ARG A 47 -9.38 -3.97 6.65
N ALA A 48 -9.54 -4.05 5.32
CA ALA A 48 -10.74 -4.61 4.71
C ALA A 48 -10.91 -6.09 5.05
N LEU A 49 -9.84 -6.88 4.95
CA LEU A 49 -9.84 -8.29 5.33
C LEU A 49 -10.13 -8.50 6.82
N GLU A 50 -9.54 -7.68 7.70
CA GLU A 50 -9.84 -7.73 9.14
C GLU A 50 -11.31 -7.43 9.44
N ARG A 51 -11.88 -6.40 8.79
CA ARG A 51 -13.31 -6.08 8.93
C ARG A 51 -14.18 -7.25 8.47
N LEU A 52 -13.86 -7.84 7.33
CA LEU A 52 -14.58 -8.99 6.80
C LEU A 52 -14.46 -10.20 7.73
N GLY A 53 -13.25 -10.51 8.21
CA GLY A 53 -13.01 -11.59 9.16
C GLY A 53 -13.84 -11.45 10.44
N ARG A 54 -13.96 -10.24 11.00
CA ARG A 54 -14.81 -9.97 12.18
C ARG A 54 -16.31 -10.21 11.91
N ILE A 55 -16.76 -10.05 10.68
CA ILE A 55 -18.14 -10.37 10.28
C ILE A 55 -18.28 -11.88 10.13
N LEU A 56 -17.36 -12.53 9.42
CA LEU A 56 -17.40 -13.96 9.13
C LEU A 56 -17.24 -14.83 10.38
N VAL A 57 -16.46 -14.42 11.38
CA VAL A 57 -16.33 -15.13 12.68
C VAL A 57 -17.68 -15.26 13.40
N LYS A 58 -18.66 -14.39 13.11
CA LYS A 58 -20.00 -14.47 13.70
C LYS A 58 -20.91 -15.50 13.02
N MET A 59 -20.48 -16.07 11.88
CA MET A 59 -21.24 -17.08 11.14
C MET A 59 -20.66 -18.48 11.42
N PRO A 60 -21.51 -19.53 11.41
CA PRO A 60 -21.04 -20.91 11.49
C PRO A 60 -20.10 -21.27 10.33
N PRO A 61 -18.97 -21.96 10.57
CA PRO A 61 -18.04 -22.38 9.52
C PRO A 61 -18.69 -23.22 8.42
N GLU A 62 -19.68 -24.06 8.78
CA GLU A 62 -20.38 -24.94 7.84
C GLU A 62 -21.25 -24.15 6.84
N GLU A 63 -21.91 -23.09 7.30
CA GLU A 63 -22.72 -22.21 6.44
C GLU A 63 -21.83 -21.44 5.45
N ILE A 64 -20.68 -20.95 5.92
CA ILE A 64 -19.69 -20.30 5.05
C ILE A 64 -19.19 -21.29 3.98
N ALA A 65 -18.83 -22.50 4.39
CA ALA A 65 -18.30 -23.52 3.48
C ALA A 65 -19.33 -23.96 2.42
N ASN A 66 -20.60 -24.10 2.81
CA ASN A 66 -21.68 -24.45 1.89
C ASN A 66 -21.94 -23.32 0.89
N SER A 67 -22.03 -22.07 1.36
CA SER A 67 -22.23 -20.92 0.47
C SER A 67 -21.09 -20.76 -0.55
N ILE A 68 -19.84 -20.99 -0.14
CA ILE A 68 -18.68 -20.98 -1.06
C ILE A 68 -18.76 -22.12 -2.08
N ARG A 69 -19.23 -23.31 -1.68
CA ARG A 69 -19.35 -24.47 -2.56
C ARG A 69 -20.44 -24.22 -3.62
N GLU A 70 -21.61 -23.77 -3.19
CA GLU A 70 -22.73 -23.40 -4.07
C GLU A 70 -22.29 -22.32 -5.09
N SER A 71 -21.60 -21.27 -4.65
CA SER A 71 -21.10 -20.22 -5.56
C SER A 71 -20.06 -20.70 -6.58
N ARG A 72 -19.36 -21.81 -6.32
CA ARG A 72 -18.44 -22.42 -7.30
C ARG A 72 -19.16 -23.34 -8.28
N GLU A 73 -20.22 -24.02 -7.84
CA GLU A 73 -21.02 -24.92 -8.68
C GLU A 73 -21.94 -24.16 -9.63
N GLU A 74 -22.28 -22.91 -9.31
CA GLU A 74 -23.05 -21.99 -10.17
C GLU A 74 -22.22 -21.30 -11.29
N ARG A 75 -20.90 -21.49 -11.32
CA ARG A 75 -19.99 -20.96 -12.37
C ARG A 75 -19.57 -22.05 -13.35
#